data_AF-A0A7S2IRB7-F1
#
_entry.id   AF-A0A7S2IRB7-F1
#
_cell.length_a   1.000
_cell.length_b   1.000
_cell.length_c   1.000
_cell.angle_alpha   90.00
_cell.angle_beta   90.00
_cell.angle_gamma   90.00
#
_symmetry.space_group_name_H-M   'P 1'
#
loop_
_entity.id
_entity.type
_entity.pdbx_description
1 polymer ?
#
loop_
_entity_poly.entity_id
_entity_poly.type
_entity_poly.pdbx_seq_one_letter_code
_entity_poly.pdbx_strand_id
1 'polypeptide(L)'
;NSVMTQFVVMNNVFDGAPEFDVMYDLKGTTEDRWVDPAPGKCLKDNNFADVTLYFDDDNARSLHRAISSDTRWLEKQGIMDYSLMCALAVAGQEAPGAAGKRYS
;
A
#
# COMPACT_ATOMS: atom_id res chain seq x y z
N ASN A 1 11.71 37.25 8.15
CA ASN A 1 11.93 35.90 7.58
C ASN A 1 10.73 35.50 6.77
N SER A 2 10.90 35.41 5.44
CA SER A 2 9.85 34.85 4.57
C SER A 2 10.12 33.35 4.44
N VAL A 3 9.12 32.53 4.72
CA VAL A 3 9.18 31.07 4.53
C VAL A 3 8.56 30.79 3.16
N MET A 4 9.31 30.12 2.26
CA MET A 4 8.80 29.70 0.97
C MET A 4 8.28 28.27 1.08
N THR A 5 7.00 28.07 0.74
CA THR A 5 6.34 26.76 0.75
C THR A 5 6.05 26.33 -0.69
N GLN A 6 6.47 25.12 -1.06
CA GLN A 6 6.18 24.50 -2.34
C GLN A 6 5.23 23.33 -2.13
N PHE A 7 4.24 23.17 -3.01
CA PHE A 7 3.29 22.06 -2.99
C PHE A 7 3.19 21.44 -4.37
N VAL A 8 2.95 20.13 -4.40
CA VAL A 8 2.64 19.37 -5.62
C VAL A 8 1.23 18.79 -5.44
N VAL A 9 0.36 19.06 -6.40
CA VAL A 9 -1.01 18.51 -6.41
C VAL A 9 -0.99 17.24 -7.26
N MET A 10 -1.49 16.14 -6.70
CA MET A 10 -1.53 14.82 -7.33
C MET A 10 -2.86 14.14 -7.06
N ASN A 11 -3.13 13.06 -7.79
CA ASN A 11 -4.31 12.24 -7.55
C ASN A 11 -4.25 11.57 -6.17
N ASN A 12 -5.41 11.46 -5.52
CA ASN A 12 -5.56 10.60 -4.36
C ASN A 12 -5.70 9.14 -4.84
N VAL A 13 -4.77 8.28 -4.41
CA VAL A 13 -4.71 6.87 -4.81
C VAL A 13 -5.95 6.09 -4.36
N PHE A 14 -6.61 6.52 -3.29
CA PHE A 14 -7.80 5.87 -2.74
C PHE A 14 -9.10 6.60 -3.06
N ASP A 15 -9.07 7.57 -3.98
CA ASP A 15 -10.29 8.26 -4.39
C ASP A 15 -11.27 7.29 -5.07
N GLY A 16 -12.52 7.28 -4.62
CA GLY A 16 -13.53 6.33 -5.07
C GLY A 16 -13.33 4.87 -4.63
N ALA A 17 -12.32 4.57 -3.82
CA ALA A 17 -12.17 3.25 -3.20
C ALA A 17 -13.29 3.02 -2.16
N PRO A 18 -13.76 1.77 -1.98
CA PRO A 18 -14.64 1.44 -0.86
C PRO A 18 -13.94 1.71 0.48
N GLU A 19 -14.72 1.78 1.55
CA GLU A 19 -14.15 1.83 2.89
C GLU A 19 -13.22 0.62 3.11
N PHE A 20 -11.99 0.91 3.53
CA PHE A 20 -10.95 -0.09 3.74
C PHE A 20 -10.60 -0.17 5.23
N ASP A 21 -10.36 -1.39 5.71
CA ASP A 21 -10.06 -1.66 7.12
C ASP A 21 -8.63 -1.27 7.48
N VAL A 22 -7.72 -1.40 6.51
CA VAL A 22 -6.29 -1.31 6.74
C VAL A 22 -5.57 -0.76 5.52
N MET A 23 -4.53 0.01 5.78
CA MET A 23 -3.64 0.60 4.78
C MET A 23 -2.19 0.26 5.11
N TYR A 24 -1.41 -0.01 4.07
CA TYR A 24 0.01 -0.32 4.15
C TYR A 24 0.81 0.63 3.26
N ASP A 25 1.94 1.09 3.79
CA ASP A 25 3.08 1.64 3.08
C ASP A 25 4.08 0.49 2.96
N LEU A 26 4.35 0.01 1.73
CA LEU A 26 5.25 -1.11 1.48
C LEU A 26 6.48 -0.65 0.68
N LYS A 27 7.68 -0.86 1.22
CA LYS A 27 8.96 -0.50 0.57
C LYS A 27 9.79 -1.72 0.15
N GLY A 28 9.46 -2.91 0.65
CA GLY A 28 10.25 -4.13 0.49
C GLY A 28 11.47 -4.23 1.41
N THR A 29 11.65 -3.28 2.34
CA THR A 29 12.72 -3.31 3.35
C THR A 29 12.17 -3.72 4.73
N THR A 30 13.05 -4.08 5.66
CA THR A 30 12.66 -4.56 7.01
C THR A 30 13.06 -3.61 8.15
N GLU A 31 14.09 -2.78 7.94
CA GLU A 31 14.62 -1.82 8.91
C GLU A 31 13.62 -0.68 9.18
N ASP A 32 13.22 -0.47 10.44
CA ASP A 32 12.23 0.54 10.85
C ASP A 32 10.85 0.45 10.13
N ARG A 33 10.51 -0.77 9.69
CA ARG A 33 9.25 -1.07 8.99
C ARG A 33 8.21 -1.78 9.85
N TRP A 34 8.24 -1.57 11.16
CA TRP A 34 7.15 -1.95 12.08
C TRP A 34 6.51 -0.70 12.70
N VAL A 35 5.19 -0.76 12.88
CA VAL A 35 4.46 0.21 13.69
C VAL A 35 3.43 -0.53 14.56
N ASP A 36 3.16 -0.01 15.76
CA ASP A 36 2.06 -0.53 16.58
C ASP A 36 0.72 -0.33 15.88
N PRO A 37 -0.04 -1.40 15.59
CA PRO A 37 -1.30 -1.30 14.87
C PRO A 37 -2.34 -0.48 15.64
N ALA A 38 -2.99 0.45 14.95
CA ALA A 38 -4.08 1.25 15.50
C ALA A 38 -5.06 1.64 14.38
N PRO A 39 -6.36 1.86 14.69
CA PRO A 39 -7.33 2.31 13.70
C PRO A 39 -6.87 3.56 12.95
N GLY A 40 -7.00 3.55 11.62
CA GLY A 40 -6.60 4.66 10.75
C GLY A 40 -5.09 4.85 10.58
N LYS A 41 -4.25 4.00 11.19
CA LYS A 41 -2.80 4.08 11.05
C LYS A 41 -2.34 3.31 9.81
N CYS A 42 -1.46 3.93 9.02
CA CYS A 42 -0.78 3.26 7.92
C CYS A 42 0.27 2.29 8.47
N LEU A 43 0.08 1.01 8.21
CA LEU A 43 0.97 -0.08 8.59
C LEU A 43 2.14 -0.18 7.61
N LYS A 44 3.18 -0.95 7.98
CA LYS A 44 4.41 -1.09 7.19
C LYS A 44 4.73 -2.55 6.84
N ASP A 45 5.85 -2.78 6.17
CA ASP A 45 6.27 -4.09 5.67
C ASP A 45 6.27 -5.20 6.73
N ASN A 46 6.78 -4.94 7.94
CA ASN A 46 6.82 -5.97 8.98
C ASN A 46 5.42 -6.28 9.54
N ASN A 47 4.47 -5.34 9.44
CA ASN A 47 3.06 -5.61 9.76
C ASN A 47 2.35 -6.41 8.65
N PHE A 48 2.92 -6.43 7.44
CA PHE A 48 2.38 -7.13 6.28
C PHE A 48 2.97 -8.54 6.11
N ALA A 49 3.98 -8.92 6.90
CA ALA A 49 4.73 -10.17 6.74
C ALA A 49 3.86 -11.44 6.69
N ASP A 50 2.76 -11.47 7.46
CA ASP A 50 1.83 -12.60 7.52
C ASP A 50 0.60 -12.45 6.58
N VAL A 51 0.58 -11.41 5.73
CA VAL A 51 -0.51 -11.12 4.82
C VAL A 51 -0.23 -11.70 3.44
N THR A 52 -1.09 -12.60 2.99
CA THR A 52 -1.09 -13.09 1.60
C THR A 52 -2.28 -12.53 0.84
N LEU A 53 -2.02 -11.84 -0.27
CA LEU A 53 -3.06 -11.39 -1.19
C LEU A 53 -3.26 -12.44 -2.28
N TYR A 54 -4.51 -12.84 -2.49
CA TYR A 54 -4.88 -13.75 -3.55
C TYR A 54 -5.44 -12.97 -4.73
N PHE A 55 -4.96 -13.30 -5.92
CA PHE A 55 -5.44 -12.73 -7.18
C PHE A 55 -5.72 -13.89 -8.13
N ASP A 56 -6.70 -13.71 -9.02
CA ASP A 56 -6.75 -14.55 -10.20
C ASP A 56 -5.53 -14.29 -11.10
N ASP A 57 -5.32 -15.23 -12.01
CA ASP A 57 -4.21 -15.28 -12.94
C ASP A 57 -4.06 -14.01 -13.79
N ASP A 58 -5.16 -13.41 -14.24
CA ASP A 58 -5.14 -12.24 -15.11
C ASP A 58 -4.81 -10.97 -14.34
N ASN A 59 -5.38 -10.81 -13.15
CA ASN A 59 -5.10 -9.70 -12.24
C ASN A 59 -3.67 -9.76 -11.70
N ALA A 60 -3.19 -10.95 -11.31
CA ALA A 60 -1.81 -11.16 -10.88
C ALA A 60 -0.82 -10.78 -11.99
N ARG A 61 -1.05 -11.24 -13.22
CA ARG A 61 -0.21 -10.90 -14.37
C ARG A 61 -0.22 -9.40 -14.67
N SER A 62 -1.40 -8.77 -14.62
CA SER A 62 -1.55 -7.35 -14.91
C SER A 62 -0.84 -6.49 -13.87
N LEU A 63 -1.03 -6.78 -12.58
CA LEU A 63 -0.35 -6.09 -11.49
C LEU A 63 1.16 -6.25 -11.57
N HIS A 64 1.65 -7.48 -11.78
CA HIS A 64 3.07 -7.75 -11.90
C HIS A 64 3.70 -6.99 -13.07
N ARG A 65 3.02 -6.93 -14.23
CA ARG A 65 3.51 -6.16 -15.40
C ARG A 65 3.59 -4.67 -15.11
N ALA A 66 2.58 -4.09 -14.48
CA ALA A 66 2.56 -2.67 -14.13
C ALA A 66 3.72 -2.34 -13.17
N ILE A 67 3.82 -3.06 -12.04
CA ILE A 67 4.88 -2.85 -11.05
C ILE A 67 6.27 -3.02 -11.68
N SER A 68 6.47 -4.07 -12.49
CA SER A 68 7.77 -4.32 -13.14
C SER A 68 8.17 -3.22 -14.12
N SER A 69 7.19 -2.66 -14.84
CA SER A 69 7.43 -1.57 -15.79
C SER A 69 7.79 -0.27 -15.06
N ASP A 70 7.03 0.07 -14.02
CA ASP A 70 7.18 1.32 -13.28
C ASP A 70 8.47 1.33 -12.46
N THR A 71 8.79 0.23 -11.78
CA THR A 71 10.05 0.09 -11.03
C THR A 71 11.27 0.18 -11.93
N ARG A 72 11.23 -0.42 -13.13
CA ARG A 72 12.31 -0.28 -14.13
C ARG A 72 12.46 1.16 -14.61
N TRP A 73 11.35 1.90 -14.74
CA TRP A 73 11.43 3.31 -15.10
C TRP A 73 12.03 4.15 -13.97
N LEU A 74 11.61 3.94 -12.72
CA LEU A 74 12.14 4.63 -11.54
C LEU A 74 13.64 4.37 -11.35
N GLU A 75 14.07 3.12 -11.52
CA GLU A 75 15.48 2.72 -11.49
C GLU A 75 16.31 3.48 -12.53
N LYS A 76 15.83 3.58 -13.77
CA LYS A 76 16.50 4.35 -14.83
C LYS A 76 16.64 5.84 -14.51
N GLN A 77 15.72 6.40 -13.73
CA GLN A 77 15.78 7.79 -13.27
C GLN A 77 16.63 7.96 -11.99
N GLY A 78 17.13 6.87 -11.40
CA GLY A 78 17.84 6.89 -10.12
C GLY A 78 16.94 7.26 -8.93
N ILE A 79 15.62 7.07 -9.07
CA ILE A 79 14.64 7.36 -8.02
C ILE A 79 14.53 6.13 -7.11
N MET A 80 14.65 6.35 -5.80
CA MET A 80 14.56 5.31 -4.76
C MET A 80 13.65 5.78 -3.62
N ASP A 81 13.55 4.96 -2.57
CA ASP A 81 12.77 5.22 -1.35
C ASP A 81 11.27 5.44 -1.55
N TYR A 82 10.75 5.04 -2.71
CA TYR A 82 9.32 5.01 -3.02
C TYR A 82 8.63 3.83 -2.35
N SER A 83 7.33 3.98 -2.13
CA SER A 83 6.48 2.99 -1.50
C SER A 83 5.32 2.61 -2.40
N LEU A 84 4.89 1.35 -2.31
CA LEU A 84 3.59 0.92 -2.80
C LEU A 84 2.55 1.16 -1.70
N MET A 85 1.58 2.03 -1.99
CA MET A 85 0.41 2.20 -1.12
C MET A 85 -0.60 1.09 -1.41
N CYS A 86 -0.99 0.34 -0.38
CA CYS A 86 -1.94 -0.76 -0.48
C CYS A 86 -3.02 -0.63 0.57
N ALA A 87 -4.29 -0.56 0.17
CA ALA A 87 -5.43 -0.59 1.08
C ALA A 87 -6.23 -1.87 0.85
N LEU A 88 -6.65 -2.50 1.95
CA LEU A 88 -7.43 -3.73 1.90
C LEU A 88 -8.83 -3.48 2.47
N ALA A 89 -9.84 -3.78 1.67
CA ALA A 89 -11.24 -3.76 2.06
C ALA A 89 -11.76 -5.19 2.09
N VAL A 90 -12.52 -5.54 3.13
CA VAL A 90 -13.25 -6.82 3.15
C VAL A 90 -14.56 -6.65 2.39
N ALA A 91 -14.74 -7.46 1.34
CA ALA A 91 -16.02 -7.53 0.66
C ALA A 91 -17.07 -8.16 1.59
N GLY A 92 -18.06 -7.38 2.03
CA GLY A 92 -19.28 -7.89 2.65
C GLY A 92 -19.29 -8.08 4.18
N GLN A 93 -18.41 -7.44 4.95
CA GLN A 93 -18.55 -7.39 6.41
C GLN A 93 -18.59 -5.95 6.95
N GLU A 94 -19.70 -5.59 7.60
CA GLU A 94 -19.66 -4.64 8.71
C GLU A 94 -18.67 -5.19 9.76
N ALA A 95 -17.70 -4.37 10.17
CA ALA A 95 -16.63 -4.73 11.12
C ALA A 95 -17.22 -5.39 12.40
N PRO A 96 -16.60 -6.45 12.97
CA PRO A 96 -15.34 -6.28 13.70
C PRO A 96 -14.42 -7.53 13.83
N GLY A 97 -13.19 -7.32 14.30
CA GLY A 97 -12.43 -8.33 15.04
C GLY A 97 -11.26 -8.97 14.30
N ALA A 98 -10.05 -8.65 14.75
CA ALA A 98 -8.80 -9.21 14.27
C ALA A 98 -8.69 -10.71 14.58
N ALA A 99 -8.80 -11.55 13.55
CA ALA A 99 -8.11 -12.84 13.44
C ALA A 99 -8.21 -13.31 11.98
N GLY A 100 -7.08 -13.28 11.25
CA GLY A 100 -6.93 -13.93 9.94
C GLY A 100 -7.95 -13.51 8.88
N LYS A 101 -8.00 -12.23 8.52
CA LYS A 101 -8.81 -11.78 7.37
C LYS A 101 -8.16 -12.27 6.07
N ARG A 102 -8.87 -13.15 5.38
CA ARG A 102 -8.52 -13.64 4.04
C ARG A 102 -9.15 -12.67 3.04
N TYR A 103 -8.32 -11.87 2.38
CA TYR A 103 -8.75 -10.96 1.33
C TYR A 103 -8.82 -11.78 0.03
N SER A 104 -10.03 -11.96 -0.49
CA SER A 104 -10.35 -12.73 -1.71
C SER A 104 -10.82 -11.81 -2.82
#